data_AF-A0A2T3KL65-F1
#
_entry.id   AF-A0A2T3KL65-F1
#
_cell.length_a   1.000
_cell.length_b   1.000
_cell.length_c   1.000
_cell.angle_alpha   90.00
_cell.angle_beta   90.00
_cell.angle_gamma   90.00
#
_symmetry.space_group_name_H-M   'P 1'
#
loop_
_entity.id
_entity.type
_entity.pdbx_description
1 polymer ?
#
loop_
_entity_poly.entity_id
_entity_poly.type
_entity_poly.pdbx_seq_one_letter_code
_entity_poly.pdbx_strand_id
1 'polypeptide(L)' 'MPTTHSKSLVSDQNAKEYVPKIKKGSVIREYKYGVFVESKVITNVILNERGQLEFTSETKNGHKINYIKSESSLTLMEE' A
#
# COMPACT_ATOMS: atom_id res chain seq x y z
N MET A 1 49.54 -2.70 -16.46
CA MET A 1 48.49 -1.81 -15.90
C MET A 1 47.89 -1.02 -17.05
N PRO A 2 46.55 -0.86 -17.17
CA PRO A 2 45.72 -0.21 -16.16
C PRO A 2 44.51 -1.02 -15.65
N THR A 3 44.38 -0.98 -14.32
CA THR A 3 43.19 -0.92 -13.45
C THR A 3 41.85 -1.49 -13.93
N THR A 4 41.56 -2.69 -13.43
CA THR A 4 40.20 -3.17 -13.15
C THR A 4 39.57 -2.25 -12.10
N HIS A 5 38.57 -1.47 -12.48
CA HIS A 5 37.65 -0.87 -11.51
C HIS A 5 36.57 -1.90 -11.17
N SER A 6 36.90 -2.77 -10.22
CA SER A 6 35.92 -3.51 -9.44
C SER A 6 35.05 -2.48 -8.70
N LYS A 7 33.87 -2.17 -9.25
CA LYS A 7 32.81 -1.50 -8.49
C LYS A 7 32.34 -2.46 -7.40
N SER A 8 33.03 -2.46 -6.27
CA SER A 8 32.40 -2.73 -4.99
C SER A 8 31.59 -1.47 -4.66
N LEU A 9 30.29 -1.59 -4.46
CA LEU A 9 29.49 -0.64 -3.67
C LEU A 9 28.18 -1.35 -3.26
N VAL A 10 28.24 -1.86 -2.01
CA VAL A 10 27.16 -1.95 -1.02
C VAL A 10 25.95 -2.83 -1.36
N SER A 11 26.03 -4.09 -0.93
CA SER A 11 24.84 -4.87 -0.61
C SER A 11 24.26 -4.30 0.69
N ASP A 12 23.34 -3.33 0.58
CA ASP A 12 22.50 -2.92 1.70
C ASP A 12 21.54 -4.06 2.03
N GLN A 13 22.03 -5.03 2.82
CA GLN A 13 21.28 -6.20 3.30
C GLN A 13 20.24 -5.84 4.38
N ASN A 14 19.60 -4.67 4.30
CA ASN A 14 18.60 -4.26 5.27
C ASN A 14 17.46 -3.38 4.72
N ALA A 15 17.25 -3.36 3.41
CA ALA A 15 15.94 -2.98 2.88
C ALA A 15 14.97 -4.12 3.23
N LYS A 16 14.39 -4.11 4.44
CA LYS A 16 13.20 -4.92 4.72
C LYS A 16 12.17 -4.50 3.68
N GLU A 17 11.90 -5.39 2.73
CA GLU A 17 10.83 -5.22 1.76
C GLU A 17 9.57 -4.86 2.56
N TYR A 18 9.05 -3.65 2.34
CA TYR A 18 7.88 -3.19 3.06
C TYR A 18 6.70 -4.01 2.57
N VAL A 19 6.12 -4.81 3.47
CA VAL A 19 4.91 -5.58 3.21
C VAL A 19 3.72 -4.77 3.73
N PRO A 20 2.81 -4.28 2.87
CA PRO A 20 1.58 -3.62 3.31
C PRO A 20 0.75 -4.57 4.19
N LYS A 21 0.20 -4.05 5.29
CA LYS A 21 -0.76 -4.78 6.13
C LYS A 21 -2.11 -4.90 5.41
N ILE A 22 -2.49 -3.85 4.69
CA ILE A 22 -3.69 -3.85 3.85
C ILE A 22 -3.42 -4.69 2.59
N LYS A 23 -4.27 -5.69 2.35
CA LYS A 23 -4.16 -6.61 1.20
C LYS A 23 -5.52 -6.80 0.53
N LYS A 24 -5.52 -7.44 -0.64
CA LYS A 24 -6.77 -7.84 -1.30
C LYS A 24 -7.62 -8.67 -0.34
N GLY A 25 -8.90 -8.32 -0.23
CA GLY A 25 -9.85 -8.93 0.68
C GLY A 25 -9.96 -8.24 2.04
N SER A 26 -9.01 -7.40 2.43
CA SER A 26 -9.09 -6.61 3.67
C SER A 26 -10.31 -5.67 3.67
N VAL A 27 -10.94 -5.51 4.82
CA VAL A 27 -11.93 -4.46 5.05
C VAL A 27 -11.20 -3.26 5.63
N ILE A 28 -11.40 -2.09 5.02
CA ILE A 28 -10.81 -0.84 5.44
C ILE A 28 -11.89 0.19 5.75
N ARG A 29 -11.57 1.11 6.64
CA ARG A 29 -12.41 2.25 7.01
C ARG A 29 -11.63 3.55 6.83
N GLU A 30 -12.24 4.51 6.14
CA GLU A 30 -11.74 5.88 5.98
C GLU A 30 -12.75 6.86 6.60
N TYR A 31 -12.27 7.92 7.25
CA TYR A 31 -13.13 9.04 7.66
C TYR A 31 -13.11 10.13 6.58
N LYS A 32 -14.28 10.41 5.98
CA LYS A 32 -14.42 11.40 4.90
C LYS A 32 -15.77 12.09 5.00
N TYR A 33 -15.79 13.41 4.80
CA TYR A 33 -17.02 14.23 4.81
C TYR A 33 -17.87 14.08 6.08
N GLY A 34 -17.23 13.91 7.25
CA GLY A 34 -17.95 13.76 8.51
C GLY A 34 -18.47 12.34 8.80
N VAL A 35 -18.29 11.38 7.88
CA VAL A 35 -18.78 10.02 8.00
C VAL A 35 -17.66 8.99 7.82
N PHE A 36 -17.86 7.79 8.40
CA PHE A 36 -16.98 6.65 8.13
C PHE A 36 -17.45 5.89 6.90
N VAL A 37 -16.54 5.68 5.96
CA VAL A 37 -16.78 4.88 4.76
C VAL A 37 -16.03 3.56 4.91
N GLU A 38 -16.79 2.47 4.98
CA GLU A 38 -16.26 1.11 4.97
C GLU A 38 -16.25 0.56 3.55
N SER A 39 -15.16 -0.11 3.18
CA SER A 39 -15.04 -0.76 1.90
C SER A 39 -14.08 -1.96 1.95
N LYS A 40 -14.31 -2.94 1.08
CA LYS A 40 -13.49 -4.14 0.96
C LYS A 40 -12.54 -3.99 -0.22
N VAL A 41 -11.25 -4.22 -0.02
CA VAL A 41 -10.25 -4.16 -1.07
C VAL A 41 -10.48 -5.30 -2.08
N ILE A 42 -10.68 -4.97 -3.36
CA ILE A 42 -11.02 -5.93 -4.42
C ILE A 42 -9.88 -6.18 -5.41
N THR A 43 -8.89 -5.30 -5.48
CA THR A 43 -7.68 -5.48 -6.30
C THR A 43 -6.47 -5.82 -5.45
N ASN A 44 -5.36 -6.17 -6.11
CA ASN A 44 -4.07 -6.23 -5.43
C ASN A 44 -3.67 -4.83 -4.96
N VAL A 45 -2.91 -4.77 -3.87
CA VAL A 45 -2.38 -3.54 -3.29
C VAL A 45 -0.94 -3.39 -3.76
N ILE A 46 -0.64 -2.26 -4.39
CA ILE A 46 0.69 -1.95 -4.93
C ILE A 46 1.26 -0.76 -4.15
N LEU A 47 2.54 -0.81 -3.79
CA LEU A 47 3.25 0.36 -3.26
C LEU A 47 3.83 1.15 -4.44
N ASN A 48 3.42 2.41 -4.60
CA ASN A 48 3.97 3.26 -5.65
C ASN A 48 5.34 3.85 -5.23
N GLU A 49 6.01 4.51 -6.17
CA GLU A 49 7.33 5.14 -5.96
C GLU A 49 7.34 6.21 -4.85
N ARG A 50 6.16 6.72 -4.46
CA ARG A 50 5.97 7.70 -3.39
C ARG A 50 5.69 7.05 -2.03
N GLY A 51 5.74 5.72 -1.93
CA GLY A 51 5.43 4.98 -0.72
C GLY A 51 3.94 4.98 -0.35
N GLN A 52 3.05 5.21 -1.32
CA GLN A 52 1.60 5.17 -1.12
C GLN A 52 1.03 3.86 -1.64
N LEU A 53 -0.04 3.38 -0.99
CA LEU A 53 -0.80 2.23 -1.42
C LEU A 53 -1.74 2.64 -2.57
N GLU A 54 -1.68 1.90 -3.66
CA GLU A 54 -2.55 2.01 -4.81
C GLU A 54 -3.40 0.73 -4.94
N PHE A 55 -4.73 0.90 -4.87
CA PHE A 55 -5.70 -0.19 -4.99
C PHE A 55 -7.13 0.32 -5.20
N THR A 56 -8.04 -0.57 -5.57
CA THR A 56 -9.49 -0.33 -5.62
C THR A 56 -10.18 -1.11 -4.52
N SER A 57 -11.12 -0.46 -3.84
CA SER A 57 -12.06 -1.11 -2.93
C SER A 57 -13.51 -0.93 -3.38
N GLU A 58 -14.40 -1.72 -2.81
CA GLU A 58 -15.84 -1.66 -3.04
C GLU A 58 -16.58 -1.56 -1.71
N THR A 59 -17.50 -0.61 -1.64
CA THR A 59 -18.40 -0.41 -0.49
C THR A 59 -19.53 -1.44 -0.47
N LYS A 60 -20.25 -1.57 0.66
CA LYS A 60 -21.38 -2.50 0.80
C LYS A 60 -22.50 -2.27 -0.23
N ASN A 61 -22.62 -1.05 -0.73
CA ASN A 61 -23.57 -0.62 -1.76
C ASN A 61 -23.03 -0.74 -3.20
N GLY A 62 -21.89 -1.41 -3.40
CA GLY A 62 -21.31 -1.67 -4.73
C GLY A 62 -20.57 -0.47 -5.36
N HIS A 63 -20.38 0.63 -4.62
CA HIS A 63 -19.61 1.77 -5.11
C HIS A 63 -18.12 1.49 -5.01
N LYS A 64 -17.40 1.65 -6.13
CA LYS A 64 -15.96 1.43 -6.24
C LYS A 64 -15.18 2.70 -5.94
N ILE A 65 -14.12 2.58 -5.14
CA ILE A 65 -13.27 3.69 -4.72
C ILE A 65 -11.82 3.33 -5.04
N ASN A 66 -11.13 4.23 -5.75
CA ASN A 66 -9.71 4.10 -6.03
C ASN A 66 -8.91 4.88 -4.98
N TYR A 67 -7.95 4.21 -4.35
CA TYR A 67 -7.07 4.77 -3.35
C TYR A 67 -5.67 4.94 -3.91
N ILE A 68 -5.08 6.11 -3.64
CA ILE A 68 -3.64 6.38 -3.70
C ILE A 68 -3.31 7.10 -2.41
N LYS A 69 -3.03 6.33 -1.35
CA LYS A 69 -2.92 6.86 0.02
C LYS A 69 -1.88 6.13 0.86
N SER A 70 -1.29 6.85 1.81
CA SER A 70 -0.42 6.24 2.81
C SER A 70 -1.23 5.28 3.70
N GLU A 71 -0.63 4.14 4.06
CA GLU A 71 -1.28 3.13 4.90
C GLU A 71 -1.83 3.71 6.21
N SER A 72 -1.11 4.66 6.81
CA SER A 72 -1.50 5.34 8.07
C SER A 72 -2.79 6.15 7.98
N SER A 73 -3.27 6.47 6.78
CA SER A 73 -4.52 7.22 6.59
C SER A 73 -5.76 6.33 6.51
N LEU A 74 -5.56 5.02 6.54
CA LEU A 74 -6.60 4.02 6.42
C LEU A 74 -6.61 3.16 7.69
N THR A 75 -7.81 2.89 8.22
CA THR A 75 -7.95 1.96 9.33
C THR A 75 -8.23 0.57 8.75
N LEU A 76 -7.31 -0.38 8.98
CA LEU A 76 -7.58 -1.78 8.73
C LEU A 76 -8.56 -2.28 9.80
N MET A 77 -9.71 -2.80 9.37
CA MET A 77 -10.68 -3.43 10.26
C MET A 77 -10.27 -4.89 10.44
N GLU A 78 -10.03 -5.31 11.67
CA GLU A 78 -9.91 -6.74 12.01
C GLU A 78 -11.32 -7.36 11.97
N GLU A 79 -11.46 -8.52 11.34
CA GLU A 79 -12.68 -9.35 11.41
C GLU A 79 -12.72 -10.13 12.73
#